data_AF-Q70M50-F1
#
_entry.id   AF-Q70M50-F1
#
_cell.length_a   1.000
_cell.length_b   1.000
_cell.length_c   1.000
_cell.angle_alpha   90.00
_cell.angle_beta   90.00
_cell.angle_gamma   90.00
#
_symmetry.space_group_name_H-M   'P 1'
#
loop_
_entity.id
_entity.type
_entity.pdbx_description
1 polymer ?
#
loop_
_entity_poly.entity_id
_entity_poly.type
_entity_poly.pdbx_seq_one_letter_code
_entity_poly.pdbx_strand_id
1 'polypeptide(L)'
;SSSGLAALATALVEAAGLDLSRPEISTIARRGSTSAARAVTGGFSDLRAGSNDADCRSKRLDVPLEDDVRIVGAVIPAYKETEAAHEEAAESHMFEGRLAHVHEQLADMRDALGRGDFERSFEIAEHDTLSLAATTMTGPSGWVYWKP
;
A
#
# COMPACT_ATOMS: atom_id res chain seq x y z
N SER A 1 10.58 6.63 -2.95
CA SER A 1 10.80 6.51 -1.50
C SER A 1 10.75 5.05 -1.03
N SER A 2 9.59 4.39 -1.10
CA SER A 2 9.36 3.00 -0.60
C SER A 2 10.48 1.98 -0.87
N SER A 3 10.81 1.72 -2.13
CA SER A 3 11.80 0.70 -2.51
C SER A 3 13.21 1.00 -1.99
N GLY A 4 13.60 2.28 -1.95
CA GLY A 4 14.89 2.70 -1.41
C GLY A 4 15.01 2.46 0.09
N LEU A 5 13.94 2.75 0.85
CA LEU A 5 13.90 2.50 2.29
C LEU A 5 13.85 1.01 2.64
N ALA A 6 13.16 0.21 1.82
CA ALA A 6 13.18 -1.25 1.97
C ALA A 6 14.60 -1.79 1.74
N ALA A 7 15.27 -1.38 0.66
CA ALA A 7 16.64 -1.78 0.37
C ALA A 7 17.62 -1.35 1.48
N LEU A 8 17.48 -0.11 1.98
CA LEU A 8 18.28 0.40 3.09
C LEU A 8 18.08 -0.43 4.37
N ALA A 9 16.84 -0.71 4.76
CA ALA A 9 16.54 -1.51 5.95
C ALA A 9 17.13 -2.92 5.84
N THR A 10 16.97 -3.58 4.68
CA THR A 10 17.54 -4.90 4.43
C THR A 10 19.07 -4.87 4.51
N ALA A 11 19.73 -3.91 3.86
CA ALA A 11 21.19 -3.80 3.87
C ALA A 11 21.76 -3.50 5.28
N LEU A 12 21.07 -2.68 6.08
CA LEU A 12 21.50 -2.36 7.43
C LEU A 12 21.32 -3.54 8.40
N VAL A 13 20.25 -4.32 8.26
CA VAL A 13 20.04 -5.56 9.03
C VAL A 13 21.16 -6.55 8.74
N GLU A 14 21.52 -6.72 7.47
CA GLU A 14 22.64 -7.57 7.04
C GLU A 14 23.97 -7.05 7.60
N ALA A 15 24.26 -5.75 7.46
CA ALA A 15 25.49 -5.13 7.95
C ALA A 15 25.63 -5.19 9.48
N ALA A 16 24.51 -5.17 10.21
CA ALA A 16 24.48 -5.32 11.66
C ALA A 16 24.60 -6.78 12.12
N GLY A 17 24.61 -7.75 11.20
CA GLY A 17 24.67 -9.18 11.52
C GLY A 17 23.41 -9.70 12.24
N LEU A 18 22.26 -9.07 12.00
CA LEU A 18 20.99 -9.47 12.60
C LEU A 18 20.31 -10.54 11.75
N ASP A 19 19.91 -11.65 12.40
CA ASP A 19 19.13 -12.71 11.76
C ASP A 19 17.63 -12.42 11.93
N LEU A 20 17.05 -11.67 10.99
CA LEU A 20 15.65 -11.26 11.00
C LEU A 20 14.92 -11.77 9.76
N SER A 21 13.68 -12.22 9.96
CA SER A 21 12.77 -12.58 8.87
C SER A 21 12.30 -11.33 8.10
N ARG A 22 11.82 -11.51 6.85
CA ARG A 22 11.26 -10.39 6.07
C ARG A 22 10.15 -9.61 6.79
N PRO A 23 9.19 -10.27 7.49
CA PRO A 23 8.23 -9.55 8.33
C PRO A 23 8.87 -8.71 9.43
N GLU A 24 9.95 -9.15 10.06
CA GLU A 24 10.67 -8.37 11.07
C GLU A 24 11.43 -7.20 10.44
N ILE A 25 12.13 -7.41 9.32
CA ILE A 25 12.78 -6.32 8.58
C ILE A 25 11.75 -5.27 8.13
N SER A 26 10.52 -5.68 7.82
CA SER A 26 9.46 -4.76 7.42
C SER A 26 9.10 -3.73 8.50
N THR A 27 9.28 -4.05 9.79
CA THR A 27 9.00 -3.11 10.89
C THR A 27 10.02 -1.98 10.93
N ILE A 28 11.28 -2.27 10.56
CA ILE A 28 12.36 -1.30 10.42
C ILE A 28 12.07 -0.42 9.20
N ALA A 29 11.79 -1.02 8.04
CA ALA A 29 11.49 -0.28 6.81
C ALA A 29 10.27 0.67 6.99
N ARG A 30 9.24 0.21 7.71
CA ARG A 30 8.03 1.00 8.03
C ARG A 30 8.34 2.34 8.69
N ARG A 31 9.41 2.43 9.50
CA ARG A 31 9.80 3.66 10.21
C ARG A 31 10.25 4.77 9.25
N GLY A 32 10.76 4.42 8.08
CA GLY A 32 11.05 5.39 7.03
C GLY A 32 9.81 5.75 6.21
N SER A 33 8.99 4.75 5.86
CA SER A 33 7.70 4.95 5.20
C SER A 33 6.84 3.69 5.38
N THR A 34 5.56 3.87 5.71
CA THR A 34 4.59 2.77 5.84
C THR A 34 4.57 1.87 4.60
N SER A 35 4.73 2.45 3.41
CA SER A 35 4.76 1.70 2.15
C SER A 35 6.01 0.82 1.97
N ALA A 36 7.15 1.18 2.58
CA ALA A 36 8.40 0.44 2.47
C ALA A 36 8.32 -0.94 3.12
N ALA A 37 7.49 -1.10 4.15
CA ALA A 37 7.25 -2.40 4.79
C ALA A 37 6.78 -3.47 3.79
N ARG A 38 5.88 -3.11 2.86
CA ARG A 38 5.35 -4.04 1.84
C ARG A 38 6.38 -4.38 0.76
N ALA A 39 7.28 -3.46 0.46
CA ALA A 39 8.37 -3.70 -0.49
C ALA A 39 9.42 -4.70 0.03
N VAL A 40 9.57 -4.85 1.35
CA VAL A 40 10.47 -5.85 1.96
C VAL A 40 9.96 -7.29 1.73
N THR A 41 8.65 -7.51 1.83
CA THR A 41 8.07 -8.86 1.73
C THR A 41 7.79 -9.27 0.28
N GLY A 42 7.49 -8.30 -0.60
CA GLY A 42 7.33 -8.49 -2.04
C GLY A 42 6.10 -9.31 -2.43
N GLY A 43 5.90 -9.51 -3.74
CA GLY A 43 4.72 -10.17 -4.29
C GLY A 43 3.43 -9.43 -3.92
N PHE A 44 2.35 -10.18 -3.69
CA PHE A 44 1.18 -9.65 -2.99
C PHE A 44 1.49 -9.55 -1.50
N SER A 45 1.36 -8.35 -0.94
CA SER A 45 1.85 -8.05 0.40
C SER A 45 0.80 -7.31 1.21
N ASP A 46 0.45 -7.86 2.38
CA ASP A 46 -0.49 -7.29 3.32
C ASP A 46 0.27 -6.61 4.46
N LEU A 47 -0.08 -5.36 4.76
CA LEU A 47 0.35 -4.65 5.95
C LEU A 47 -0.89 -4.31 6.77
N ARG A 48 -1.02 -4.96 7.92
CA ARG A 48 -2.12 -4.70 8.84
C ARG A 48 -1.87 -3.43 9.63
N ALA A 49 -2.91 -2.65 9.84
CA ALA A 49 -2.90 -1.58 10.83
C ALA A 49 -2.74 -2.21 12.23
N GLY A 50 -1.89 -1.62 13.05
CA GLY A 50 -1.58 -2.10 14.38
C GLY A 50 -0.82 -1.03 15.17
N SER A 51 -0.61 -1.30 16.44
CA SER A 51 -0.07 -0.35 17.42
C SER A 51 1.44 -0.50 17.67
N ASN A 52 2.04 -1.60 17.24
CA ASN A 52 3.42 -1.98 17.56
C ASN A 52 4.07 -2.81 16.43
N ASP A 53 5.29 -3.29 16.68
CA ASP A 53 6.05 -4.03 15.67
C ASP A 53 5.57 -5.48 15.48
N ALA A 54 4.80 -6.02 16.43
CA ALA A 54 4.26 -7.38 16.33
C ALA A 54 2.98 -7.44 15.47
N ASP A 55 2.10 -6.43 15.60
CA ASP A 55 0.80 -6.37 14.92
C ASP A 55 0.81 -5.53 13.63
N CYS A 56 1.72 -4.54 13.49
CA CYS A 56 1.86 -3.69 12.32
C CYS A 56 3.10 -4.06 11.49
N ARG A 57 3.16 -5.29 11.00
CA ARG A 57 4.24 -5.76 10.11
C ARG A 57 3.68 -6.34 8.84
N SER A 58 4.44 -6.20 7.76
CA SER A 58 4.04 -6.71 6.46
C SER A 58 4.26 -8.22 6.37
N LYS A 59 3.39 -8.91 5.64
CA LYS A 59 3.54 -10.32 5.27
C LYS A 59 3.26 -10.49 3.79
N ARG A 60 4.04 -11.34 3.14
CA ARG A 60 3.73 -11.83 1.79
C ARG A 60 2.54 -12.77 1.88
N LEU A 61 1.60 -12.62 0.96
CA LEU A 61 0.46 -13.51 0.75
C LEU A 61 0.84 -14.58 -0.27
N ASP A 62 0.32 -15.79 -0.07
CA ASP A 62 0.37 -16.85 -1.07
C ASP A 62 -0.84 -16.66 -2.00
N VAL A 63 -0.59 -16.34 -3.27
CA VAL A 63 -1.62 -15.91 -4.23
C VAL A 63 -1.51 -16.76 -5.49
N PRO A 64 -2.51 -17.62 -5.79
CA PRO A 64 -2.45 -18.54 -6.93
C PRO A 64 -2.27 -17.88 -8.30
N LEU A 65 -2.74 -16.63 -8.44
CA LEU A 65 -2.68 -15.87 -9.70
C LEU A 65 -1.37 -15.06 -9.88
N GLU A 66 -0.41 -15.13 -8.95
CA GLU A 66 0.78 -14.25 -8.97
C GLU A 66 1.55 -14.32 -10.29
N ASP A 67 1.73 -15.53 -10.85
CA ASP A 67 2.49 -15.76 -12.08
C ASP A 67 1.74 -15.31 -13.35
N ASP A 68 0.43 -15.03 -13.26
CA ASP A 68 -0.40 -14.58 -14.38
C ASP A 68 -0.45 -13.04 -14.49
N VAL A 69 -0.09 -12.32 -13.42
CA VAL A 69 -0.20 -10.86 -13.37
C VAL A 69 0.96 -10.19 -14.09
N ARG A 70 0.65 -9.21 -14.94
CA ARG A 70 1.62 -8.34 -15.60
C ARG A 70 1.27 -6.88 -15.31
N ILE A 71 2.29 -6.07 -15.06
CA ILE A 71 2.13 -4.64 -14.75
C ILE A 71 2.62 -3.83 -15.95
N VAL A 72 1.77 -2.94 -16.46
CA VAL A 72 2.13 -1.95 -17.48
C VAL A 72 2.03 -0.56 -16.84
N GLY A 73 3.15 0.15 -16.76
CA GLY A 73 3.20 1.51 -16.25
C GLY A 73 3.14 2.53 -17.38
N ALA A 74 2.09 3.36 -17.43
CA ALA A 74 2.00 4.49 -18.33
C ALA A 74 2.55 5.75 -17.64
N VAL A 75 3.60 6.36 -18.20
CA VAL A 75 4.18 7.58 -17.65
C VAL A 75 3.52 8.79 -18.30
N ILE A 76 2.72 9.51 -17.50
CA ILE A 76 2.04 10.74 -17.93
C ILE A 76 2.76 11.94 -17.30
N PRO A 77 3.23 12.93 -18.09
CA PRO A 77 3.79 14.16 -17.57
C PRO A 77 2.77 14.95 -16.73
N ALA A 78 2.98 14.97 -15.42
CA ALA A 78 2.16 15.72 -14.48
C ALA A 78 3.01 16.17 -13.30
N TYR A 79 2.80 17.40 -12.85
CA TYR A 79 3.28 17.86 -11.56
C TYR A 79 2.37 17.31 -10.47
N LYS A 80 2.94 16.71 -9.41
CA LYS A 80 2.22 16.13 -8.29
C LYS A 80 2.97 16.43 -6.99
N GLU A 81 2.25 16.88 -5.97
CA GLU A 81 2.74 17.07 -4.61
C GLU A 81 2.16 15.97 -3.70
N THR A 82 2.66 14.74 -3.88
CA THR A 82 2.02 13.55 -3.28
C THR A 82 2.06 13.54 -1.76
N GLU A 83 3.10 14.08 -1.13
CA GLU A 83 3.19 14.14 0.33
C GLU A 83 2.18 15.13 0.92
N ALA A 84 2.06 16.33 0.34
CA ALA A 84 1.06 17.32 0.77
C ALA A 84 -0.37 16.76 0.61
N ALA A 85 -0.65 16.08 -0.51
CA ALA A 85 -1.93 15.44 -0.73
C ALA A 85 -2.22 14.31 0.27
N HIS A 86 -1.21 13.56 0.71
CA HIS A 86 -1.40 12.53 1.76
C HIS A 86 -1.65 13.16 3.14
N GLU A 87 -0.95 14.24 3.49
CA GLU A 87 -1.08 14.91 4.78
C GLU A 87 -2.50 15.44 5.01
N GLU A 88 -3.08 16.08 3.99
CA GLU A 88 -4.41 16.69 4.11
C GLU A 88 -5.57 15.75 3.74
N ALA A 89 -5.31 14.56 3.19
CA ALA A 89 -6.37 13.64 2.73
C ALA A 89 -7.33 13.26 3.87
N ALA A 90 -6.83 13.19 5.11
CA ALA A 90 -7.63 12.90 6.29
C ALA A 90 -8.61 14.04 6.65
N GLU A 91 -8.39 15.26 6.14
CA GLU A 91 -9.25 16.41 6.33
C GLU A 91 -10.40 16.49 5.30
N SER A 92 -10.41 15.60 4.31
CA SER A 92 -11.52 15.48 3.38
C SER A 92 -12.81 15.10 4.11
N HIS A 93 -13.92 15.77 3.76
CA HIS A 93 -15.25 15.41 4.26
C HIS A 93 -15.74 14.02 3.79
N MET A 94 -15.06 13.40 2.82
CA MET A 94 -15.31 12.04 2.34
C MET A 94 -14.44 10.99 3.04
N PHE A 95 -13.45 11.40 3.84
CA PHE A 95 -12.48 10.49 4.44
C PHE A 95 -13.11 9.48 5.40
N GLU A 96 -14.05 9.92 6.25
CA GLU A 96 -14.77 9.02 7.17
C GLU A 96 -15.57 7.95 6.42
N GLY A 97 -16.18 8.30 5.28
CA GLY A 97 -16.87 7.34 4.42
C GLY A 97 -15.92 6.29 3.85
N ARG A 98 -14.71 6.70 3.44
CA ARG A 98 -13.66 5.78 3.02
C ARG A 98 -13.19 4.87 4.16
N LEU A 99 -12.93 5.43 5.35
CA LEU A 99 -12.51 4.66 6.52
C LEU A 99 -13.54 3.59 6.92
N ALA A 100 -14.83 3.91 6.85
CA ALA A 100 -15.90 2.96 7.15
C ALA A 100 -15.90 1.75 6.20
N HIS A 101 -15.48 1.93 4.94
CA HIS A 101 -15.54 0.90 3.91
C HIS A 101 -14.22 0.12 3.72
N VAL A 102 -13.07 0.75 3.97
CA VAL A 102 -11.75 0.18 3.62
C VAL A 102 -11.47 -1.14 4.35
N HIS A 103 -12.00 -1.34 5.56
CA HIS A 103 -11.80 -2.57 6.31
C HIS A 103 -12.45 -3.79 5.64
N GLU A 104 -13.67 -3.62 5.11
CA GLU A 104 -14.38 -4.66 4.36
C GLU A 104 -13.69 -4.91 3.02
N GLN A 105 -13.32 -3.86 2.29
CA GLN A 105 -12.58 -4.00 1.03
C GLN A 105 -11.27 -4.76 1.18
N LEU A 106 -10.53 -4.52 2.28
CA LEU A 106 -9.31 -5.26 2.57
C LEU A 106 -9.58 -6.72 2.96
N ALA A 107 -10.73 -7.04 3.55
CA ALA A 107 -11.12 -8.42 3.82
C ALA A 107 -11.47 -9.14 2.51
N ASP A 108 -12.30 -8.51 1.67
CA ASP A 108 -12.68 -9.00 0.36
C ASP A 108 -11.48 -9.21 -0.57
N MET A 109 -10.53 -8.26 -0.58
CA MET A 109 -9.30 -8.36 -1.36
C MET A 109 -8.49 -9.60 -0.94
N ARG A 110 -8.36 -9.87 0.36
CA ARG A 110 -7.63 -11.04 0.86
C ARG A 110 -8.32 -12.35 0.47
N ASP A 111 -9.65 -12.40 0.54
CA ASP A 111 -10.42 -13.57 0.09
C ASP A 111 -10.24 -13.80 -1.42
N ALA A 112 -10.45 -12.77 -2.23
CA ALA A 112 -10.30 -12.83 -3.68
C ALA A 112 -8.89 -13.29 -4.10
N LEU A 113 -7.85 -12.68 -3.51
CA LEU A 113 -6.46 -13.09 -3.76
C LEU A 113 -6.20 -14.54 -3.34
N GLY A 114 -6.72 -14.97 -2.19
CA GLY A 114 -6.56 -16.34 -1.70
C GLY A 114 -7.24 -17.39 -2.59
N ARG A 115 -8.33 -17.02 -3.28
CA ARG A 115 -9.04 -17.88 -4.25
C ARG A 115 -8.46 -17.82 -5.67
N GLY A 116 -7.48 -16.96 -5.93
CA GLY A 116 -7.01 -16.72 -7.29
C GLY A 116 -8.06 -16.03 -8.18
N ASP A 117 -8.97 -15.26 -7.58
CA ASP A 117 -10.07 -14.58 -8.26
C ASP A 117 -9.60 -13.27 -8.90
N PHE A 118 -9.04 -13.36 -10.10
CA PHE A 118 -8.46 -12.23 -10.82
C PHE A 118 -9.45 -11.06 -10.98
N GLU A 119 -10.64 -11.34 -11.52
CA GLU A 119 -11.63 -10.31 -11.81
C GLU A 119 -12.03 -9.57 -10.53
N ARG A 120 -12.35 -10.30 -9.46
CA ARG A 120 -12.73 -9.67 -8.19
C ARG A 120 -11.58 -8.89 -7.56
N SER A 121 -10.35 -9.43 -7.57
CA SER A 121 -9.20 -8.74 -7.00
C SER A 121 -8.95 -7.39 -7.68
N PHE A 122 -8.97 -7.34 -9.02
CA PHE A 122 -8.67 -6.11 -9.74
C PHE A 122 -9.86 -5.14 -9.79
N GLU A 123 -11.10 -5.63 -9.74
CA GLU A 123 -12.29 -4.78 -9.52
C GLU A 123 -12.18 -4.02 -8.17
N ILE A 124 -11.82 -4.71 -7.08
CA ILE A 124 -11.63 -4.06 -5.78
C ILE A 124 -10.50 -3.02 -5.84
N ALA A 125 -9.39 -3.32 -6.53
CA ALA A 125 -8.27 -2.40 -6.67
C ALA A 125 -8.65 -1.12 -7.44
N GLU A 126 -9.47 -1.24 -8.49
CA GLU A 126 -9.99 -0.11 -9.25
C GLU A 126 -10.93 0.76 -8.39
N HIS A 127 -11.85 0.14 -7.64
CA HIS A 127 -12.73 0.87 -6.73
C HIS A 127 -11.97 1.58 -5.61
N ASP A 128 -10.95 0.95 -5.01
CA ASP A 128 -10.12 1.60 -3.99
C ASP A 128 -9.36 2.80 -4.56
N THR A 129 -8.87 2.70 -5.80
CA THR A 129 -8.20 3.80 -6.50
C THR A 129 -9.13 5.01 -6.66
N LEU A 130 -10.38 4.79 -7.07
CA LEU A 130 -11.39 5.85 -7.22
C LEU A 130 -11.78 6.45 -5.86
N SER A 131 -11.95 5.62 -4.83
CA SER A 131 -12.26 6.06 -3.48
C SER A 131 -11.14 6.94 -2.90
N LEU A 132 -9.87 6.56 -3.09
CA LEU A 132 -8.73 7.38 -2.70
C LEU A 132 -8.71 8.71 -3.47
N ALA A 133 -8.87 8.66 -4.80
CA ALA A 133 -8.91 9.86 -5.64
C ALA A 133 -10.00 10.84 -5.19
N ALA A 134 -11.19 10.33 -4.83
CA ALA A 134 -12.27 11.16 -4.30
C ALA A 134 -11.86 11.87 -2.99
N THR A 135 -11.21 11.16 -2.05
CA THR A 135 -10.71 11.81 -0.81
C THR A 135 -9.65 12.87 -1.09
N THR A 136 -8.72 12.60 -2.01
CA THR A 136 -7.70 13.58 -2.42
C THR A 136 -8.29 14.81 -3.10
N MET A 137 -9.30 14.64 -3.97
CA MET A 137 -9.98 15.74 -4.67
C MET A 137 -10.88 16.59 -3.77
N THR A 138 -11.34 16.03 -2.66
CA THR A 138 -12.24 16.70 -1.70
C THR A 138 -11.53 17.13 -0.42
N GLY A 139 -10.20 16.99 -0.38
CA GLY A 139 -9.33 17.57 0.64
C GLY A 139 -9.22 19.09 0.51
N PRO A 140 -8.63 19.78 1.51
CA PRO A 140 -8.55 21.24 1.59
C PRO A 140 -8.01 21.95 0.33
N SER A 141 -6.97 21.40 -0.30
CA SER A 141 -6.34 21.97 -1.49
C SER A 141 -6.95 21.47 -2.80
N GLY A 142 -7.88 20.49 -2.73
CA GLY A 142 -8.64 20.01 -3.89
C GLY A 142 -7.78 19.37 -4.98
N TRP A 143 -6.82 18.53 -4.60
CA TRP A 143 -5.84 17.94 -5.53
C TRP A 143 -6.50 17.07 -6.61
N VAL A 144 -6.37 17.46 -7.88
CA VAL A 144 -6.84 16.67 -9.04
C VAL A 144 -5.64 16.11 -9.81
N TYR A 145 -5.30 14.84 -9.58
CA TYR A 145 -4.17 14.17 -10.25
C TYR A 145 -4.56 13.32 -11.46
N TRP A 146 -5.85 13.09 -11.68
CA TRP A 146 -6.36 12.44 -12.87
C TRP A 146 -6.53 13.47 -13.99
N LYS A 147 -5.98 13.18 -15.17
CA LYS A 147 -6.17 13.98 -16.39
C LYS A 147 -6.94 13.13 -17.40
N PRO A 148 -7.94 13.69 -18.09
CA PRO A 148 -8.64 13.01 -19.18
C PRO A 148 -7.72 12.78 -20.39
#